data_AF-A0AAD5X7X6-F1
#
_entry.id   AF-A0AAD5X7X6-F1
#
_cell.length_a   1.000
_cell.length_b   1.000
_cell.length_c   1.000
_cell.angle_alpha   90.00
_cell.angle_beta   90.00
_cell.angle_gamma   90.00
#
_symmetry.space_group_name_H-M   'P 1'
#
loop_
_entity.id
_entity.type
_entity.pdbx_description
1 polymer ?
#
loop_
_entity_poly.entity_id
_entity_poly.type
_entity_poly.pdbx_seq_one_letter_code
_entity_poly.pdbx_strand_id
1 'polypeptide(L)'
;MWAATFVLLVFWALAHLVSAFFRGRTPATSTHDASTRRNGVFVHDAKTERHPIAWRARNAERTAQTLFLMLFAASTVTSFGYGATRATSALAWTFMVLAIIHILASAATRHFAPHIGLGILSFPFIIAIFALAFRGSGGIRDSDD
;
A
#
# COMPACT_ATOMS: atom_id res chain seq x y z
N MET A 1 4.22 -17.90 -1.46
CA MET A 1 4.01 -16.77 -0.52
C MET A 1 5.14 -15.74 -0.61
N TRP A 2 6.36 -16.07 -0.18
CA TRP A 2 7.50 -15.12 -0.22
C TRP A 2 7.76 -14.49 -1.60
N ALA A 3 7.64 -15.26 -2.67
CA ALA A 3 7.76 -14.74 -4.03
C ALA A 3 6.78 -13.57 -4.31
N ALA A 4 5.52 -13.67 -3.87
CA ALA A 4 4.53 -12.61 -4.04
C ALA A 4 4.90 -11.35 -3.24
N THR A 5 5.44 -11.54 -2.03
CA THR A 5 5.95 -10.44 -1.18
C THR A 5 7.15 -9.74 -1.83
N PHE A 6 8.08 -10.50 -2.42
CA PHE A 6 9.22 -9.94 -3.18
C PHE A 6 8.76 -9.18 -4.42
N VAL A 7 7.78 -9.68 -5.16
CA VAL A 7 7.21 -8.96 -6.32
C VAL A 7 6.63 -7.62 -5.88
N LEU A 8 5.87 -7.58 -4.77
CA LEU A 8 5.33 -6.32 -4.24
C LEU A 8 6.42 -5.37 -3.75
N LEU A 9 7.52 -5.87 -3.19
CA LEU A 9 8.69 -5.07 -2.84
C LEU A 9 9.28 -4.40 -4.08
N VAL A 10 9.44 -5.14 -5.18
CA VAL A 10 9.93 -4.59 -6.46
C VAL A 10 8.99 -3.51 -6.99
N PHE A 11 7.67 -3.75 -6.97
CA PHE A 11 6.69 -2.74 -7.37
C PHE A 11 6.74 -1.48 -6.51
N TRP A 12 6.89 -1.63 -5.18
CA TRP A 12 7.07 -0.50 -4.28
C TRP A 12 8.36 0.27 -4.58
N ALA A 13 9.49 -0.42 -4.78
CA ALA A 13 10.76 0.20 -5.14
C ALA A 13 10.68 0.95 -6.48
N LEU A 14 9.99 0.39 -7.48
CA LEU A 14 9.74 1.07 -8.76
C LEU A 14 8.86 2.31 -8.56
N ALA A 15 7.77 2.22 -7.80
CA ALA A 15 6.91 3.36 -7.52
C ALA A 15 7.67 4.46 -6.76
N HIS A 16 8.53 4.09 -5.82
CA HIS A 16 9.41 5.01 -5.10
C HIS A 16 10.40 5.70 -6.03
N LEU A 17 11.05 4.96 -6.93
CA LEU A 17 12.00 5.52 -7.89
C LEU A 17 11.32 6.51 -8.84
N VAL A 18 10.12 6.19 -9.33
CA VAL A 18 9.30 7.08 -10.15
C VAL A 18 8.94 8.36 -9.37
N SER A 19 8.50 8.22 -8.11
CA SER A 19 8.19 9.36 -7.22
C SER A 19 9.42 10.24 -6.95
N ALA A 20 10.58 9.64 -6.68
CA ALA A 20 11.84 10.32 -6.45
C ALA A 20 12.31 11.09 -7.69
N PHE A 21 12.15 10.52 -8.87
CA PHE A 21 12.48 11.17 -10.14
C PHE A 21 11.63 12.42 -10.39
N PHE A 22 10.33 12.37 -10.08
CA PHE A 22 9.47 13.56 -10.16
C PHE A 22 9.79 14.59 -9.07
N ARG A 23 10.24 14.17 -7.88
CA ARG A 23 10.69 15.08 -6.82
C ARG A 23 11.94 15.87 -7.21
N GLY A 24 12.91 15.24 -7.87
CA GLY A 24 14.14 15.89 -8.33
C GLY A 24 13.94 16.90 -9.47
N ARG A 25 12.80 16.82 -10.18
CA ARG A 25 12.45 17.71 -11.30
C ARG A 25 11.52 18.85 -10.94
N THR A 26 10.82 18.78 -9.81
CA THR A 26 10.20 19.98 -9.23
C THR A 26 11.32 20.83 -8.66
N PRO A 27 11.65 22.02 -9.23
CA PRO A 27 12.56 22.92 -8.57
C PRO A 27 12.03 23.12 -7.16
N ALA A 28 12.92 23.03 -6.16
CA ALA A 28 12.60 23.49 -4.83
C ALA A 28 12.05 24.90 -5.00
N THR A 29 10.73 25.06 -4.85
CA THR A 29 10.15 26.38 -4.69
C THR A 29 10.71 26.83 -3.36
N SER A 30 11.85 27.52 -3.45
CA SER A 30 12.47 28.23 -2.37
C SER A 30 11.34 28.96 -1.67
N THR A 31 11.21 28.66 -0.38
CA THR A 31 10.37 29.35 0.58
C THR A 31 10.77 30.83 0.58
N HIS A 32 10.34 31.57 -0.43
CA HIS A 32 10.27 33.02 -0.34
C HIS A 32 8.85 33.31 0.09
N ASP A 33 8.76 33.71 1.36
CA ASP A 33 7.62 34.37 1.97
C ASP A 33 7.01 35.39 1.00
N ALA A 34 5.97 34.97 0.29
CA ALA A 34 5.00 35.87 -0.31
C ALA A 34 3.74 35.79 0.56
N SER A 35 3.88 36.17 1.84
CA SER A 35 2.73 36.50 2.67
C SER A 35 2.13 37.81 2.15
N THR A 36 1.29 37.74 1.11
CA THR A 36 0.49 38.90 0.67
C THR A 36 -0.59 39.13 1.71
N ARG A 37 -0.31 40.04 2.65
CA ARG A 37 -1.22 40.46 3.72
C ARG A 37 -2.39 41.23 3.11
N ARG A 38 -3.52 40.55 2.84
CA ARG A 38 -4.80 41.21 2.54
C ARG A 38 -5.76 40.93 3.70
N ASN A 39 -6.02 41.96 4.51
CA ASN A 39 -7.08 42.00 5.53
C ASN A 39 -7.00 40.98 6.69
N GLY A 40 -5.81 40.74 7.28
CA GLY A 40 -5.69 40.04 8.58
C GLY A 40 -6.12 38.57 8.62
N VAL A 41 -6.54 38.01 7.49
CA VAL A 41 -6.86 36.59 7.34
C VAL A 41 -5.72 35.94 6.59
N PHE A 42 -5.09 34.93 7.21
CA PHE A 42 -4.13 34.06 6.54
C PHE A 42 -4.89 33.21 5.51
N VAL A 43 -5.11 33.74 4.32
CA VAL A 43 -5.52 32.92 3.18
C VAL A 43 -4.26 32.21 2.71
N HIS A 44 -4.07 30.98 3.19
CA HIS A 44 -3.05 30.09 2.66
C HIS A 44 -3.50 29.71 1.24
N ASP A 45 -3.19 30.56 0.26
CA ASP A 45 -3.45 30.29 -1.15
C ASP A 45 -2.41 29.25 -1.62
N ALA A 46 -2.55 28.04 -1.08
CA ALA A 46 -1.78 26.86 -1.43
C ALA A 46 -2.25 26.32 -2.77
N LYS A 47 -2.38 27.19 -3.78
CA LYS A 47 -2.28 26.80 -5.18
C LYS A 47 -0.81 26.60 -5.52
N THR A 48 -0.12 25.77 -4.74
CA THR A 48 1.03 25.06 -5.31
C THR A 48 0.41 24.19 -6.38
N GLU A 49 0.61 24.55 -7.64
CA GLU A 49 0.29 23.74 -8.80
C GLU A 49 1.04 22.41 -8.67
N ARG A 50 0.50 21.51 -7.85
CA ARG A 50 0.97 20.14 -7.74
C ARG A 50 0.70 19.54 -9.09
N HIS A 51 1.75 19.44 -9.90
CA HIS A 51 1.70 18.73 -11.17
C HIS A 51 0.93 17.42 -10.94
N PRO A 52 -0.20 17.18 -11.64
CA PRO A 52 -1.10 16.08 -11.34
C PRO A 52 -0.38 14.72 -11.35
N ILE A 53 0.73 14.64 -12.10
CA ILE A 53 1.61 13.48 -12.21
C ILE A 53 2.42 13.24 -10.92
N ALA A 54 2.98 14.28 -10.30
CA ALA A 54 3.77 14.14 -9.08
C ALA A 54 2.91 13.72 -7.88
N TRP A 55 1.66 14.20 -7.81
CA TRP A 55 0.70 13.76 -6.80
C TRP A 55 0.29 12.29 -7.00
N ARG A 56 0.03 11.88 -8.25
CA ARG A 56 -0.27 10.48 -8.60
C ARG A 56 0.87 9.52 -8.25
N ALA A 57 2.10 9.88 -8.59
CA ALA A 57 3.28 9.06 -8.28
C ALA A 57 3.43 8.85 -6.76
N ARG A 58 3.28 9.92 -5.96
CA ARG A 58 3.32 9.82 -4.49
C ARG A 58 2.18 8.99 -3.92
N ASN A 59 1.00 9.08 -4.52
CA ASN A 59 -0.15 8.30 -4.06
C ASN A 59 0.05 6.81 -4.35
N ALA A 60 0.48 6.47 -5.57
CA ALA A 60 0.79 5.10 -5.95
C ALA A 60 1.92 4.50 -5.11
N GLU A 61 2.95 5.28 -4.79
CA GLU A 61 4.03 4.90 -3.88
C GLU A 61 3.49 4.53 -2.49
N ARG A 62 2.65 5.38 -1.89
CA ARG A 62 2.03 5.12 -0.58
C ARG A 62 1.11 3.91 -0.61
N THR A 63 0.31 3.75 -1.67
CA THR A 63 -0.55 2.58 -1.84
C THR A 63 0.28 1.30 -1.95
N ALA A 64 1.33 1.31 -2.77
CA ALA A 64 2.25 0.17 -2.89
C ALA A 64 2.94 -0.16 -1.56
N GLN A 65 3.38 0.85 -0.82
CA GLN A 65 4.00 0.68 0.50
C GLN A 65 3.04 0.00 1.49
N THR A 66 1.81 0.49 1.60
CA THR A 66 0.81 -0.06 2.52
C THR A 66 0.47 -1.50 2.17
N LEU A 67 0.25 -1.80 0.89
CA LEU A 67 -0.07 -3.16 0.42
C LEU A 67 1.10 -4.12 0.64
N PHE A 68 2.33 -3.68 0.39
CA PHE A 68 3.54 -4.43 0.69
C PHE A 68 3.64 -4.72 2.20
N LEU A 69 3.50 -3.71 3.06
CA LEU A 69 3.59 -3.87 4.51
C LEU A 69 2.52 -4.82 5.04
N MET A 70 1.29 -4.75 4.53
CA MET A 70 0.23 -5.67 4.89
C MET A 70 0.56 -7.12 4.53
N LEU A 71 0.98 -7.38 3.28
CA LEU A 71 1.34 -8.74 2.87
C LEU A 71 2.59 -9.24 3.58
N PHE A 72 3.58 -8.37 3.82
CA PHE A 72 4.80 -8.69 4.53
C PHE A 72 4.50 -9.08 5.98
N ALA A 73 3.70 -8.29 6.70
CA ALA A 73 3.27 -8.60 8.05
C ALA A 73 2.51 -9.94 8.09
N ALA A 74 1.54 -10.13 7.21
CA ALA A 74 0.78 -11.38 7.13
C ALA A 74 1.67 -12.59 6.80
N SER A 75 2.62 -12.43 5.87
CA SER A 75 3.58 -13.47 5.48
C SER A 75 4.51 -13.85 6.63
N THR A 76 4.96 -12.85 7.38
CA THR A 76 5.87 -13.02 8.53
C THR A 76 5.16 -13.77 9.65
N VAL A 77 3.95 -13.33 10.03
CA VAL A 77 3.14 -14.00 11.05
C VAL A 77 2.78 -15.42 10.64
N THR A 78 2.41 -15.65 9.38
CA THR A 78 2.11 -17.00 8.88
C THR A 78 3.35 -17.91 8.93
N SER A 79 4.52 -17.38 8.57
CA SER A 79 5.77 -18.15 8.55
C SER A 79 6.24 -18.54 9.96
N PHE A 80 6.10 -17.64 10.94
CA PHE A 80 6.47 -17.91 12.33
C PHE A 80 5.41 -18.69 13.11
N GLY A 81 4.13 -18.55 12.76
CA GLY A 81 3.03 -19.18 13.48
C GLY A 81 2.88 -20.67 13.18
N TYR A 82 2.57 -21.01 11.92
CA TYR A 82 2.19 -22.39 11.54
C TYR A 82 2.89 -22.90 10.27
N GLY A 83 3.73 -22.07 9.65
CA GLY A 83 4.35 -22.35 8.37
C GLY A 83 3.45 -22.04 7.17
N ALA A 84 4.07 -21.89 6.00
CA ALA A 84 3.35 -21.56 4.78
C ALA A 84 2.59 -22.78 4.25
N THR A 85 1.25 -22.69 4.17
CA THR A 85 0.40 -23.73 3.55
C THR A 85 0.12 -23.40 2.09
N ARG A 86 -0.35 -24.40 1.32
CA ARG A 86 -0.78 -24.17 -0.07
C ARG A 86 -1.91 -23.12 -0.15
N ALA A 87 -2.81 -23.13 0.82
CA ALA A 87 -3.93 -22.18 0.91
C ALA A 87 -3.46 -20.74 1.16
N THR A 88 -2.55 -20.51 2.13
CA THR A 88 -2.03 -19.16 2.39
C THR A 88 -1.18 -18.66 1.22
N SER A 89 -0.48 -19.55 0.51
CA SER A 89 0.22 -19.19 -0.72
C SER A 89 -0.73 -18.78 -1.84
N ALA A 90 -1.85 -19.47 -2.04
CA ALA A 90 -2.85 -19.10 -3.04
C ALA A 90 -3.48 -17.73 -2.73
N LEU A 91 -3.82 -17.48 -1.46
CA LEU A 91 -4.34 -16.18 -1.01
C LEU A 91 -3.33 -15.04 -1.17
N ALA A 92 -2.05 -15.31 -0.96
CA ALA A 92 -1.01 -14.30 -1.18
C ALA A 92 -0.89 -13.91 -2.67
N TRP A 93 -1.03 -14.87 -3.59
CA TRP A 93 -1.02 -14.59 -5.03
C TRP A 93 -2.24 -13.80 -5.48
N THR A 94 -3.44 -14.15 -5.00
CA THR A 94 -4.66 -13.39 -5.31
C THR A 94 -4.61 -11.98 -4.74
N PHE A 95 -4.12 -11.81 -3.51
CA PHE A 95 -3.86 -10.50 -2.93
C PHE A 95 -2.85 -9.70 -3.76
N MET A 96 -1.77 -10.33 -4.24
CA MET A 96 -0.78 -9.66 -5.09
C MET A 96 -1.38 -9.14 -6.40
N VAL A 97 -2.22 -9.93 -7.08
CA VAL A 97 -2.90 -9.48 -8.31
C VAL A 97 -3.80 -8.27 -8.01
N LEU A 98 -4.60 -8.35 -6.95
CA LEU A 98 -5.46 -7.23 -6.51
C LEU A 98 -4.63 -5.99 -6.16
N ALA A 99 -3.49 -6.18 -5.50
CA ALA A 99 -2.58 -5.10 -5.12
C ALA A 99 -1.98 -4.41 -6.35
N ILE A 100 -1.57 -5.17 -7.39
CA ILE A 100 -1.09 -4.59 -8.65
C ILE A 100 -2.18 -3.79 -9.33
N ILE A 101 -3.41 -4.32 -9.41
CA ILE A 101 -4.55 -3.60 -9.97
C ILE A 101 -4.82 -2.31 -9.19
N HIS A 102 -4.73 -2.34 -7.86
CA HIS A 102 -4.91 -1.18 -7.01
C HIS A 102 -3.81 -0.13 -7.23
N ILE A 103 -2.55 -0.55 -7.33
CA ILE A 103 -1.43 0.34 -7.63
C ILE A 103 -1.61 0.99 -9.01
N LEU A 104 -2.00 0.22 -10.03
CA LEU A 104 -2.27 0.77 -11.36
C LEU A 104 -3.46 1.74 -11.36
N ALA A 105 -4.56 1.39 -10.69
CA ALA A 105 -5.72 2.26 -10.53
C ALA A 105 -5.35 3.57 -9.81
N SER A 106 -4.48 3.50 -8.79
CA SER A 106 -3.98 4.66 -8.05
C SER A 106 -3.10 5.59 -8.89
N ALA A 107 -2.38 5.03 -9.86
CA ALA A 107 -1.60 5.81 -10.82
C ALA A 107 -2.48 6.41 -11.93
N ALA A 108 -3.52 5.68 -12.36
CA ALA A 108 -4.33 6.01 -13.53
C ALA A 108 -5.52 6.94 -13.25
N THR A 109 -6.08 6.94 -12.03
CA THR A 109 -7.29 7.71 -11.70
C THR A 109 -6.98 8.87 -10.74
N ARG A 110 -7.73 9.97 -10.85
CA ARG A 110 -7.67 11.09 -9.88
C ARG A 110 -8.80 11.01 -8.85
N HIS A 111 -9.80 10.17 -9.11
CA HIS A 111 -10.98 10.05 -8.27
C HIS A 111 -10.64 9.27 -7.00
N PHE A 112 -11.13 9.76 -5.86
CA PHE A 112 -10.90 9.15 -4.55
C PHE A 112 -11.70 7.83 -4.36
N ALA A 113 -12.82 7.68 -5.05
CA ALA A 113 -13.72 6.53 -4.94
C ALA A 113 -13.06 5.15 -5.19
N PRO A 114 -12.30 4.91 -6.29
CA PRO A 114 -11.65 3.62 -6.52
C PRO A 114 -10.62 3.25 -5.44
N HIS A 115 -9.96 4.23 -4.82
CA HIS A 115 -9.01 3.98 -3.75
C HIS A 115 -9.65 3.42 -2.48
N ILE A 116 -10.82 3.96 -2.09
CA ILE A 116 -11.54 3.47 -0.91
C ILE A 116 -12.08 2.07 -1.18
N GLY A 117 -12.72 1.87 -2.34
CA GLY A 117 -13.33 0.58 -2.67
C GLY A 117 -12.33 -0.57 -2.68
N LEU A 118 -11.18 -0.38 -3.34
CA LEU A 118 -10.13 -1.40 -3.39
C LEU A 118 -9.40 -1.55 -2.04
N GLY A 119 -9.28 -0.49 -1.25
CA GLY A 119 -8.75 -0.56 0.12
C GLY A 119 -9.62 -1.43 1.03
N ILE A 120 -10.94 -1.23 1.00
CA ILE A 120 -11.90 -2.04 1.76
C ILE A 120 -11.85 -3.50 1.34
N LEU A 121 -11.70 -3.78 0.04
CA LEU A 121 -11.59 -5.14 -0.48
C LEU A 121 -10.28 -5.84 -0.08
N SER A 122 -9.20 -5.08 0.15
CA SER A 122 -7.89 -5.62 0.55
C SER A 122 -7.88 -6.15 1.98
N PHE A 123 -8.69 -5.53 2.86
CA PHE A 123 -8.75 -5.84 4.29
C PHE A 123 -9.22 -7.27 4.62
N PRO A 124 -10.34 -7.79 4.07
CA PRO A 124 -10.79 -9.15 4.35
C PRO A 124 -9.81 -10.23 3.88
N PHE A 125 -9.04 -9.97 2.82
CA PHE A 125 -7.99 -10.89 2.37
C PHE A 125 -6.89 -11.05 3.40
N ILE A 126 -6.44 -9.94 4.00
CA ILE A 126 -5.43 -9.97 5.05
C ILE A 126 -5.97 -10.68 6.29
N ILE A 127 -7.21 -10.36 6.71
CA ILE A 127 -7.87 -11.07 7.83
C ILE A 127 -7.95 -12.57 7.54
N ALA A 128 -8.32 -12.98 6.31
CA ALA A 128 -8.38 -14.39 5.96
C ALA A 128 -7.02 -15.08 6.09
N ILE A 129 -5.94 -14.44 5.64
CA ILE A 129 -4.57 -14.97 5.79
C ILE A 129 -4.20 -15.10 7.28
N PHE A 130 -4.51 -14.09 8.10
CA PHE A 130 -4.28 -14.14 9.55
C PHE A 130 -5.12 -15.22 10.24
N ALA A 131 -6.42 -15.31 9.95
CA ALA A 131 -7.31 -16.31 10.53
C ALA A 131 -6.85 -17.73 10.19
N LEU A 132 -6.37 -17.96 8.96
CA LEU A 132 -5.75 -19.23 8.56
C LEU A 132 -4.46 -19.53 9.32
N ALA A 133 -3.67 -18.52 9.67
CA ALA A 133 -2.47 -18.70 10.49
C ALA A 133 -2.80 -19.16 11.92
N PHE A 134 -3.93 -18.73 12.50
CA PHE A 134 -4.35 -19.13 13.85
C PHE A 134 -5.22 -20.40 13.90
N ARG A 135 -5.82 -20.82 12.78
CA ARG A 135 -6.68 -22.02 12.73
C ARG A 135 -5.94 -23.31 13.12
N GLY A 136 -4.62 -23.35 12.97
CA GLY A 136 -3.82 -24.52 13.34
C GLY A 136 -3.80 -24.83 14.84
N SER A 137 -3.89 -23.82 15.73
CA SER A 137 -3.64 -24.01 17.17
C SER A 137 -4.80 -24.65 17.95
N GLY A 138 -5.97 -24.80 17.33
CA GLY A 138 -7.16 -25.39 17.95
C GLY A 138 -7.32 -26.89 17.68
N GLY A 139 -6.43 -27.49 16.90
CA GLY A 139 -6.47 -28.92 16.55
C GLY A 139 -5.96 -29.81 17.67
N ILE A 140 -6.84 -30.08 18.65
CA ILE A 140 -7.03 -31.38 19.30
C ILE A 140 -5.76 -32.01 19.90
N ARG A 141 -5.59 -31.71 21.19
CA ARG A 141 -4.84 -32.54 22.13
C ARG A 141 -5.82 -33.45 22.88
N ASP A 142 -6.73 -34.09 22.14
CA ASP A 142 -7.52 -35.21 22.65
C ASP A 142 -6.70 -36.47 22.36
N SER A 143 -5.65 -36.65 23.16
CA SER A 143 -5.06 -37.97 23.36
C SER A 143 -5.83 -38.60 24.52
N ASP A 144 -6.97 -39.19 24.20
CA ASP A 144 -7.58 -40.24 25.01
C ASP A 144 -6.67 -41.48 24.97
N ASP A 145 -6.48 -42.07 26.15
CA ASP A 145 -6.17 -43.48 26.47
C ASP A 145 -4.80 -44.09 26.13
#